data_AF-A0A834SWK2-F1
#
_entry.id   AF-A0A834SWK2-F1
#
_cell.length_a   1.000
_cell.length_b   1.000
_cell.length_c   1.000
_cell.angle_alpha   90.00
_cell.angle_beta   90.00
_cell.angle_gamma   90.00
#
_symmetry.space_group_name_H-M   'P 1'
#
loop_
_entity.id
_entity.type
_entity.pdbx_description
1 polymer ?
#
loop_
_entity_poly.entity_id
_entity_poly.type
_entity_poly.pdbx_seq_one_letter_code
_entity_poly.pdbx_strand_id
1 'polypeptide(L)'
;MVAIDESEHSAYALKWTLDHFFTPTPNPIFKLVLIHAKPSAISTLGLAGPAEVIEGDARNVLCDAVDKHHASILVVGSHAYGTIKRAVLGSVSDYCAHHAHCTVMIVKKPKTKH
;
A
#
# COMPACT_ATOMS: atom_id res chain seq x y z
N MET A 1 4.77 5.57 3.49
CA MET A 1 4.95 4.60 2.41
C MET A 1 3.59 4.07 1.98
N VAL A 2 3.33 3.91 0.68
CA VAL A 2 2.05 3.37 0.16
C VAL A 2 2.36 2.14 -0.69
N ALA A 3 1.72 1.02 -0.36
CA ALA A 3 1.80 -0.21 -1.14
C ALA A 3 0.80 -0.18 -2.30
N ILE A 4 1.27 -0.48 -3.51
CA ILE A 4 0.46 -0.49 -4.72
C ILE A 4 0.59 -1.85 -5.41
N ASP A 5 -0.51 -2.31 -5.97
CA ASP A 5 -0.59 -3.44 -6.89
C ASP A 5 -1.50 -3.04 -8.07
N GLU A 6 -1.81 -3.96 -8.97
CA GLU A 6 -2.68 -3.69 -10.13
C GLU A 6 -4.19 -3.63 -9.74
N SER A 7 -4.54 -3.55 -8.45
CA SER A 7 -5.92 -3.51 -7.99
C SER A 7 -6.49 -2.10 -7.84
N GLU A 8 -7.80 -1.94 -8.07
CA GLU A 8 -8.49 -0.67 -7.81
C GLU A 8 -8.43 -0.23 -6.34
N HIS A 9 -8.20 -1.17 -5.42
CA HIS A 9 -8.22 -0.91 -3.98
C HIS A 9 -6.92 -0.23 -3.54
N SER A 10 -5.79 -0.65 -4.12
CA SER A 10 -4.51 0.00 -3.87
C SER A 10 -4.41 1.36 -4.57
N ALA A 11 -4.98 1.49 -5.78
CA ALA A 11 -5.13 2.79 -6.45
C ALA A 11 -6.00 3.76 -5.63
N TYR A 12 -7.10 3.29 -5.06
CA TYR A 12 -7.92 4.08 -4.15
C TYR A 12 -7.15 4.49 -2.88
N ALA A 13 -6.38 3.57 -2.30
CA ALA A 13 -5.55 3.86 -1.12
C ALA A 13 -4.50 4.94 -1.40
N LEU A 14 -3.85 4.90 -2.57
CA LEU A 14 -2.95 5.96 -3.01
C LEU A 14 -3.69 7.31 -3.10
N LYS A 15 -4.81 7.35 -3.83
CA LYS A 15 -5.59 8.58 -4.00
C LYS A 15 -6.02 9.15 -2.65
N TRP A 16 -6.56 8.31 -1.78
CA TRP A 16 -6.97 8.71 -0.44
C TRP A 16 -5.80 9.29 0.35
N THR A 17 -4.62 8.65 0.27
CA THR A 17 -3.40 9.14 0.96
C THR A 17 -2.98 10.51 0.45
N LEU A 18 -2.98 10.72 -0.87
CA LEU A 18 -2.66 12.00 -1.49
C LEU A 18 -3.64 13.09 -1.04
N ASP A 19 -4.94 12.80 -1.08
CA ASP A 19 -5.99 13.75 -0.72
C ASP A 19 -5.94 14.18 0.77
N HIS A 20 -5.41 13.34 1.68
CA HIS A 20 -5.45 13.58 3.13
C HIS A 20 -4.11 13.96 3.75
N PHE A 21 -2.98 13.46 3.23
CA PHE A 21 -1.64 13.71 3.79
C PHE A 21 -0.83 14.72 2.99
N PHE A 22 -1.12 14.87 1.69
CA PHE A 22 -0.34 15.71 0.79
C PHE A 22 -1.15 16.93 0.37
N THR A 23 -1.24 17.91 1.27
CA THR A 23 -1.66 19.26 0.88
C THR A 23 -0.55 19.93 0.07
N PRO A 24 -0.85 20.70 -0.99
CA PRO A 24 0.15 21.43 -1.77
C PRO A 24 0.78 22.52 -0.89
N THR A 25 1.85 22.14 -0.20
CA THR A 25 2.69 23.02 0.59
C THR A 25 4.06 23.07 -0.08
N PRO A 26 4.74 24.23 -0.09
CA PRO A 26 6.05 24.36 -0.75
C PRO A 26 7.13 23.47 -0.12
N ASN A 27 6.93 23.00 1.12
CA ASN A 27 7.78 22.04 1.81
C ASN A 27 6.91 20.89 2.38
N PRO A 28 6.71 19.80 1.64
CA PRO A 28 5.98 18.65 2.16
C PRO A 28 6.72 18.03 3.35
N ILE A 29 6.02 17.89 4.48
CA ILE A 29 6.57 17.30 5.72
C ILE A 29 6.69 15.77 5.58
N PHE A 30 6.00 15.18 4.61
CA PHE A 30 5.97 13.74 4.37
C PHE A 30 6.69 13.37 3.08
N LYS A 31 7.56 12.36 3.15
CA LYS A 31 8.14 11.70 1.98
C LYS A 31 7.24 10.55 1.54
N LEU A 32 6.69 10.62 0.33
CA LEU A 32 5.96 9.51 -0.27
C LEU A 32 6.96 8.52 -0.86
N VAL A 33 6.85 7.24 -0.49
CA VAL A 33 7.54 6.12 -1.15
C VAL A 33 6.48 5.16 -1.62
N LEU A 34 6.50 4.81 -2.91
CA LEU A 34 5.57 3.85 -3.51
C LEU A 34 6.27 2.52 -3.68
N ILE A 35 5.69 1.45 -3.12
CA ILE A 35 6.20 0.09 -3.27
C ILE A 35 5.20 -0.69 -4.11
N HIS A 36 5.64 -1.18 -5.26
CA HIS A 36 4.86 -2.14 -6.03
C HIS A 36 5.45 -3.54 -5.88
N ALA A 37 4.67 -4.45 -5.28
CA ALA A 37 5.00 -5.87 -5.23
C ALA A 37 4.41 -6.57 -6.45
N LYS A 38 5.25 -7.24 -7.27
CA LYS A 38 4.78 -8.09 -8.38
C LYS A 38 5.25 -9.53 -8.15
N PRO A 39 4.39 -10.55 -8.41
CA PRO A 39 4.81 -11.94 -8.42
C PRO A 39 5.58 -12.34 -9.69
N SER A 40 5.65 -11.46 -10.70
CA SER A 40 6.47 -11.62 -11.90
C SER A 40 6.81 -10.26 -12.53
N ALA A 41 8.03 -10.14 -13.07
CA ALA A 41 8.57 -8.90 -13.63
C ALA A 41 7.77 -8.39 -14.85
N ILE A 42 6.92 -7.38 -14.63
CA ILE A 42 6.36 -6.54 -15.69
C ILE A 42 6.60 -5.09 -15.31
N SER A 43 7.41 -4.42 -16.13
CA SER A 43 7.70 -2.99 -16.05
C SER A 43 6.40 -2.18 -16.07
N THR A 44 6.12 -1.37 -15.04
CA THR A 44 5.08 -0.34 -15.14
C THR A 44 5.66 1.05 -14.97
N LEU A 45 5.24 1.87 -15.94
CA LEU A 45 5.33 3.30 -16.14
C LEU A 45 5.67 4.14 -14.90
N GLY A 46 6.72 4.96 -15.04
CA GLY A 46 7.20 5.87 -14.01
C GLY A 46 6.14 6.90 -13.60
N LEU A 47 5.62 6.75 -12.39
CA LEU A 47 5.03 7.85 -11.65
C LEU A 47 6.15 8.83 -11.32
N ALA A 48 5.96 10.13 -11.56
CA ALA A 48 6.96 11.18 -11.33
C ALA A 48 7.23 11.43 -9.82
N GLY A 49 7.79 10.43 -9.14
CA GLY A 49 8.14 10.41 -7.73
C GLY A 49 9.03 9.21 -7.39
N PRO A 50 9.58 9.12 -6.17
CA PRO A 50 10.43 8.00 -5.76
C PRO A 50 9.56 6.74 -5.57
N ALA A 51 9.41 5.98 -6.64
CA ALA A 51 8.75 4.68 -6.67
C ALA A 51 9.81 3.57 -6.78
N GLU A 52 9.67 2.53 -5.95
CA GLU A 52 10.46 1.31 -6.03
C GLU A 52 9.54 0.14 -6.39
N VAL A 53 9.93 -0.63 -7.41
CA VAL A 53 9.28 -1.90 -7.74
C VAL A 53 10.13 -3.00 -7.16
N ILE A 54 9.53 -3.87 -6.35
CA ILE A 54 10.24 -4.94 -5.66
C ILE A 54 9.51 -6.25 -5.95
N GLU A 55 10.26 -7.24 -6.42
CA GLU A 55 9.74 -8.58 -6.70
C GLU A 55 9.82 -9.44 -5.43
N GLY A 56 8.77 -10.23 -5.17
CA GLY A 56 8.73 -11.15 -4.03
C GLY A 56 7.35 -11.28 -3.40
N ASP A 57 7.28 -12.01 -2.28
CA ASP A 57 6.06 -12.10 -1.47
C ASP A 57 5.75 -10.73 -0.84
N ALA A 58 4.56 -10.20 -1.13
CA ALA A 58 4.17 -8.86 -0.70
C ALA A 58 4.20 -8.68 0.83
N ARG A 59 4.00 -9.73 1.62
CA ARG A 59 4.02 -9.65 3.09
C ARG A 59 5.41 -9.30 3.58
N ASN A 60 6.43 -9.98 3.06
CA ASN A 60 7.82 -9.78 3.42
C ASN A 60 8.35 -8.49 2.82
N VAL A 61 8.14 -8.28 1.52
CA VAL A 61 8.61 -7.10 0.78
C VAL A 61 8.15 -5.80 1.43
N LEU A 62 6.89 -5.74 1.88
CA LEU A 62 6.38 -4.53 2.54
C LEU A 62 6.99 -4.30 3.91
N CYS A 63 7.20 -5.35 4.72
CA CYS A 63 7.84 -5.20 6.02
C CYS A 63 9.32 -4.81 5.87
N ASP A 64 10.06 -5.46 4.97
CA ASP A 64 11.44 -5.13 4.67
C ASP A 64 11.58 -3.70 4.15
N ALA A 65 10.64 -3.25 3.31
CA ALA A 65 10.62 -1.88 2.81
C ALA A 65 10.32 -0.86 3.91
N VAL A 66 9.48 -1.20 4.91
CA VAL A 66 9.22 -0.33 6.08
C VAL A 66 10.53 -0.08 6.82
N ASP A 67 11.28 -1.15 7.09
CA ASP A 67 12.55 -1.07 7.80
C ASP A 67 13.62 -0.33 6.98
N LYS A 68 13.76 -0.68 5.70
CA LYS A 68 14.72 -0.06 4.76
C LYS A 68 14.51 1.45 4.63
N HIS A 69 13.26 1.89 4.56
CA HIS A 69 12.91 3.30 4.35
C HIS A 69 12.60 4.06 5.65
N HIS A 70 12.72 3.41 6.80
CA HIS A 70 12.33 3.94 8.11
C HIS A 70 10.93 4.57 8.08
N ALA A 71 9.98 3.88 7.46
CA ALA A 71 8.64 4.42 7.25
C ALA A 71 7.91 4.55 8.58
N SER A 72 7.39 5.74 8.92
CA SER A 72 6.57 5.92 10.11
C SER A 72 5.13 5.42 9.93
N ILE A 73 4.65 5.41 8.67
CA ILE A 73 3.31 4.95 8.27
C ILE A 73 3.42 4.12 6.98
N LEU A 74 2.82 2.92 7.00
CA LEU A 74 2.57 2.08 5.83
C LEU A 74 1.07 2.11 5.49
N VAL A 75 0.74 2.52 4.27
CA VAL A 75 -0.63 2.52 3.76
C VAL A 75 -0.84 1.36 2.81
N VAL A 76 -1.89 0.58 3.03
CA VAL A 76 -2.29 -0.56 2.18
C VAL A 76 -3.77 -0.47 1.83
N GLY A 77 -4.12 -0.91 0.62
CA GLY A 77 -5.51 -1.11 0.23
C GLY A 77 -6.10 -2.39 0.83
N SER A 78 -7.41 -2.41 1.08
CA SER A 78 -8.14 -3.62 1.50
C SER A 78 -9.30 -3.93 0.56
N HIS A 79 -9.32 -5.17 0.07
CA HIS A 79 -10.43 -5.75 -0.69
C HIS A 79 -11.57 -6.13 0.26
N ALA A 80 -12.77 -5.57 0.07
CA ALA A 80 -13.95 -5.96 0.85
C ALA A 80 -14.65 -7.14 0.17
N TYR A 81 -14.10 -8.35 0.30
CA TYR A 81 -14.80 -9.56 -0.13
C TYR A 81 -16.16 -9.63 0.58
N GLY A 82 -17.24 -9.39 -0.15
CA GLY A 82 -18.56 -9.79 0.31
C GLY A 82 -18.55 -11.30 0.49
N THR A 83 -18.79 -11.78 1.71
CA THR A 83 -19.21 -13.16 1.99
C THR A 83 -18.34 -14.28 1.38
N ILE A 84 -17.05 -14.08 1.12
CA ILE A 84 -16.16 -15.19 0.70
C ILE A 84 -15.55 -15.85 1.93
N LYS A 85 -16.08 -17.05 2.20
CA LYS A 85 -15.49 -18.09 3.03
C LYS A 85 -14.09 -18.46 2.51
N ARG A 86 -13.07 -17.77 3.01
CA ARG A 86 -11.73 -18.27 3.36
C ARG A 86 -10.86 -17.05 3.64
N ALA A 87 -10.62 -16.77 4.92
CA ALA A 87 -9.37 -16.13 5.29
C ALA A 87 -8.26 -17.11 4.89
N VAL A 88 -7.74 -16.96 3.68
CA VAL A 88 -6.59 -17.71 3.18
C VAL A 88 -5.40 -17.26 4.03
N LEU A 89 -5.07 -17.98 5.10
CA LEU A 89 -3.79 -17.86 5.81
C LEU A 89 -3.35 -16.41 6.17
N GLY A 90 -4.30 -15.49 6.43
CA GLY A 90 -4.09 -14.04 6.62
C GLY A 90 -3.98 -13.21 5.32
N SER A 91 -4.56 -12.01 5.25
CA SER A 91 -4.34 -11.10 4.10
C SER A 91 -2.98 -10.40 4.20
N VAL A 92 -2.49 -9.79 3.11
CA VAL A 92 -1.26 -8.96 3.15
C VAL A 92 -1.43 -7.80 4.15
N SER A 93 -2.60 -7.15 4.15
CA SER A 93 -2.91 -6.07 5.08
C SER A 93 -2.93 -6.53 6.54
N ASP A 94 -3.48 -7.71 6.81
CA ASP A 94 -3.50 -8.32 8.14
C ASP A 94 -2.09 -8.72 8.60
N TYR A 95 -1.30 -9.33 7.71
CA TYR A 95 0.10 -9.64 8.00
C TYR A 95 0.89 -8.37 8.35
N CYS A 96 0.81 -7.33 7.52
CA CYS A 96 1.53 -6.08 7.76
C CYS A 96 1.12 -5.45 9.10
N ALA A 97 -0.19 -5.44 9.42
CA ALA A 97 -0.69 -4.87 10.67
C ALA A 97 -0.10 -5.52 11.93
N HIS A 98 0.32 -6.79 11.83
CA HIS A 98 0.92 -7.52 12.95
C HIS A 98 2.45 -7.51 12.94
N HIS A 99 3.11 -7.32 11.79
CA HIS A 99 4.55 -7.54 11.64
C HIS A 99 5.34 -6.29 11.21
N ALA A 100 4.72 -5.28 10.60
CA ALA A 100 5.44 -4.09 10.17
C ALA A 100 5.83 -3.23 11.39
N HIS A 101 7.09 -2.77 11.43
CA HIS A 101 7.59 -1.89 12.50
C HIS A 101 7.16 -0.42 12.33
N CYS A 102 5.91 -0.19 11.95
CA CYS A 102 5.33 1.14 11.82
C CYS A 102 3.81 1.12 11.97
N THR A 103 3.20 2.29 11.98
CA THR A 103 1.72 2.37 11.94
C THR A 103 1.22 1.88 10.57
N VAL A 104 0.33 0.88 10.58
CA VAL A 104 -0.30 0.38 9.36
C VAL A 104 -1.69 0.97 9.19
N MET A 105 -1.89 1.71 8.11
CA MET A 105 -3.19 2.28 7.75
C MET A 105 -3.82 1.46 6.62
N ILE A 106 -4.94 0.83 6.92
CA ILE A 106 -5.69 0.02 5.97
C ILE A 106 -6.85 0.84 5.39
N VAL A 107 -6.72 1.23 4.12
CA VAL A 107 -7.73 2.04 3.43
C VAL A 107 -8.73 1.14 2.70
N LYS A 108 -10.01 1.31 3.01
CA LYS A 108 -11.11 0.58 2.39
C LYS A 108 -11.87 1.48 1.41
N LYS A 109 -11.99 1.05 0.15
CA LYS A 109 -12.86 1.70 -0.84
C LYS A 109 -14.33 1.50 -0.41
N PRO A 110 -15.14 2.57 -0.28
CA PRO A 110 -16.55 2.45 0.05
C PRO A 110 -17.29 1.63 -1.01
N LYS A 111 -18.21 0.75 -0.60
CA LYS A 111 -19.10 0.06 -1.53
C LYS A 111 -20.11 1.06 -2.06
N THR A 112 -20.22 1.22 -3.37
CA THR A 112 -21.37 1.87 -3.99
C THR A 112 -22.61 1.04 -3.68
N LYS A 113 -23.52 1.59 -2.88
CA LYS A 113 -24.85 0.98 -2.70
C LYS A 113 -25.58 1.13 -4.04
N HIS A 114 -25.90 0.01 -4.68
CA HIS A 114 -26.93 -0.03 -5.71
C HIS A 114 -28.30 0.02 -5.06
#